data_AF-A0A0Q7QLW8-F1
#
_entry.id   AF-A0A0Q7QLW8-F1
#
_cell.length_a   1.000
_cell.length_b   1.000
_cell.length_c   1.000
_cell.angle_alpha   90.00
_cell.angle_beta   90.00
_cell.angle_gamma   90.00
#
_symmetry.space_group_name_H-M   'P 1'
#
loop_
_entity.id
_entity.type
_entity.pdbx_description
1 polymer ?
#
loop_
_entity_poly.entity_id
_entity_poly.type
_entity_poly.pdbx_seq_one_letter_code
_entity_poly.pdbx_strand_id
1 'polypeptide(L)'
;MPLDVAILVATAVLAVVAVSAAVVAVRAARRISTPSGADRIASGPDRHDAPSQNSHRAPLEDAAVVASVPEPARIVEGRVVVVPTAEQVAVAALTRPSVRLATLGRGLAHALRPESRDRIVALMRREYRQRRRERLRAGRQAARAKHRAPTDPNQHWLGELPPGRGAES
;
A
#
# COMPACT_ATOMS: atom_id res chain seq x y z
N MET A 1 20.10 -43.39 17.96
CA MET A 1 20.07 -42.29 16.99
C MET A 1 21.44 -41.63 17.01
N PRO A 2 22.12 -41.47 15.88
CA PRO A 2 23.43 -40.81 15.85
C PRO A 2 23.30 -39.38 16.38
N LEU A 3 24.23 -38.95 17.24
CA LEU A 3 24.21 -37.68 17.96
C LEU A 3 24.04 -36.48 17.00
N ASP A 4 24.64 -36.56 15.81
CA ASP A 4 24.56 -35.54 14.78
C ASP A 4 23.12 -35.29 14.31
N VAL A 5 22.31 -36.34 14.21
CA VAL A 5 20.89 -36.21 13.86
C VAL A 5 20.12 -35.54 14.99
N ALA A 6 20.45 -35.84 16.25
CA ALA A 6 19.83 -35.17 17.40
C ALA A 6 20.17 -33.68 17.45
N ILE A 7 21.43 -33.32 17.19
CA ILE A 7 21.89 -31.92 17.14
C ILE A 7 21.22 -31.18 15.96
N LEU A 8 21.16 -31.82 14.78
CA LEU A 8 20.53 -31.24 13.60
C LEU A 8 19.03 -31.00 13.82
N VAL A 9 18.32 -31.96 14.42
CA VAL A 9 16.90 -31.80 14.77
C VAL A 9 16.72 -30.70 15.81
N ALA A 10 17.54 -30.67 16.86
CA ALA A 10 17.46 -29.64 17.91
C ALA A 10 17.69 -28.23 17.36
N THR A 11 18.71 -28.05 16.52
CA THR A 11 19.03 -26.77 15.87
C THR A 11 17.96 -26.35 14.87
N ALA A 12 17.41 -27.28 14.09
CA ALA A 12 16.29 -27.01 13.18
C ALA A 12 15.04 -26.54 13.95
N VAL A 13 14.70 -27.20 15.05
CA VAL A 13 13.57 -26.79 15.91
C VAL A 13 13.83 -25.41 16.51
N LEU A 14 15.02 -25.16 17.05
CA LEU A 14 15.41 -23.85 17.60
C LEU A 14 15.32 -22.74 16.54
N ALA A 15 15.76 -22.99 15.32
CA ALA A 15 15.68 -22.04 14.22
C ALA A 15 14.23 -21.70 13.87
N VAL A 16 13.35 -22.71 13.78
CA VAL A 16 11.91 -22.50 13.52
C VAL A 16 11.26 -21.68 14.64
N VAL A 17 11.56 -21.98 15.90
CA VAL A 17 11.07 -21.23 17.06
C VAL A 17 11.57 -19.78 17.04
N ALA A 18 12.85 -19.55 16.74
CA ALA A 18 13.40 -18.19 16.65
C ALA A 18 12.76 -17.38 15.53
N VAL A 19 12.60 -17.97 14.33
CA VAL A 19 11.97 -17.30 13.18
C VAL A 19 10.51 -16.98 13.47
N SER A 20 9.76 -17.92 14.03
CA SER A 20 8.34 -17.70 14.39
C SER A 20 8.18 -16.61 15.45
N ALA A 21 9.01 -16.61 16.49
CA ALA A 21 9.03 -15.54 17.50
C ALA A 21 9.32 -14.17 16.87
N ALA A 22 10.30 -14.08 15.97
CA ALA A 22 10.63 -12.85 15.27
C ALA A 22 9.46 -12.33 14.42
N VAL A 23 8.77 -13.22 13.68
CA VAL A 23 7.59 -12.85 12.88
C VAL A 23 6.45 -12.32 13.76
N VAL A 24 6.22 -12.95 14.92
CA VAL A 24 5.21 -12.50 15.88
C VAL A 24 5.56 -11.12 16.44
N ALA A 25 6.81 -10.91 16.83
CA ALA A 25 7.27 -9.61 17.34
C ALA A 25 7.12 -8.49 16.31
N VAL A 26 7.50 -8.74 15.05
CA VAL A 26 7.35 -7.76 13.95
C VAL A 26 5.87 -7.48 13.68
N ARG A 27 5.00 -8.49 13.74
CA ARG A 27 3.55 -8.29 13.60
C ARG A 27 2.96 -7.49 14.75
N ALA A 28 3.37 -7.75 15.98
CA ALA A 28 2.94 -6.99 17.15
C ALA A 28 3.36 -5.52 17.03
N ALA A 29 4.62 -5.26 16.68
CA ALA A 29 5.13 -3.92 16.44
C ALA A 29 4.34 -3.19 15.34
N ARG A 30 4.06 -3.86 14.22
CA ARG A 30 3.25 -3.27 13.12
C ARG A 30 1.81 -2.95 13.51
N ARG A 31 1.20 -3.72 14.42
CA ARG A 31 -0.15 -3.45 14.94
C ARG A 31 -0.19 -2.23 15.86
N ILE A 32 0.90 -1.99 16.60
CA ILE A 32 1.01 -0.82 17.47
C ILE A 32 1.36 0.44 16.64
N SER A 33 2.12 0.28 15.56
CA SER A 33 2.52 1.37 14.66
C SER A 33 1.48 1.76 13.61
N THR A 34 0.26 1.20 13.63
CA THR A 34 -0.88 1.78 12.90
C THR A 34 -1.55 2.85 13.77
N PRO A 35 -1.24 4.15 13.60
CA PRO A 35 -2.08 5.20 14.16
C PRO A 35 -3.44 5.13 13.49
N SER A 36 -4.46 4.77 14.26
CA SER A 36 -5.85 4.79 13.84
C SER A 36 -6.42 6.19 14.07
N GLY A 37 -6.74 6.89 12.98
CA GLY A 37 -7.87 7.82 12.88
C GLY A 37 -7.72 9.27 13.36
N ALA A 38 -7.52 10.20 12.43
CA ALA A 38 -8.11 11.55 12.42
C ALA A 38 -7.71 12.29 11.12
N ASP A 39 -8.30 11.92 9.99
CA ASP A 39 -8.59 12.86 8.86
C ASP A 39 -9.27 12.10 7.72
N ARG A 40 -10.47 11.61 8.02
CA ARG A 40 -11.55 11.57 7.02
C ARG A 40 -12.42 12.76 7.35
N ILE A 41 -12.45 13.76 6.48
CA ILE A 41 -13.58 14.62 6.07
C ILE A 41 -12.97 15.92 5.51
N ALA A 42 -12.66 15.94 4.21
CA ALA A 42 -12.63 17.15 3.37
C ALA A 42 -12.61 16.73 1.90
N SER A 43 -13.83 16.55 1.37
CA SER A 43 -14.33 16.75 0.01
C SER A 43 -13.37 17.01 -1.16
N GLY A 44 -13.65 16.34 -2.29
CA GLY A 44 -13.32 16.81 -3.64
C GLY A 44 -13.42 15.71 -4.72
N PRO A 45 -14.47 15.67 -5.55
CA PRO A 45 -14.61 14.73 -6.65
C PRO A 45 -13.87 15.22 -7.92
N ASP A 46 -13.61 14.28 -8.81
CA ASP A 46 -13.18 14.45 -10.21
C ASP A 46 -11.84 15.14 -10.49
N ARG A 47 -10.86 14.31 -10.83
CA ARG A 47 -10.10 14.46 -12.08
C ARG A 47 -9.48 13.12 -12.50
N HIS A 48 -10.14 12.51 -13.47
CA HIS A 48 -9.50 11.63 -14.45
C HIS A 48 -8.28 12.34 -15.03
N ASP A 49 -7.11 11.75 -14.84
CA ASP A 49 -6.00 11.78 -15.80
C ASP A 49 -5.02 10.67 -15.40
N ALA A 50 -5.37 9.45 -15.83
CA ALA A 50 -4.47 8.30 -15.77
C ALA A 50 -3.58 8.31 -17.03
N PRO A 51 -2.25 8.44 -16.92
CA PRO A 51 -1.39 8.14 -18.04
C PRO A 51 -1.28 6.62 -18.19
N SER A 52 -1.85 6.15 -19.30
CA SER A 52 -1.69 4.82 -19.87
C SER A 52 -0.22 4.37 -19.85
N GLN A 53 0.11 3.32 -19.10
CA GLN A 53 1.38 2.59 -19.23
C GLN A 53 1.17 1.10 -19.02
N ASN A 54 0.85 0.42 -20.12
CA ASN A 54 1.31 -0.91 -20.51
C ASN A 54 1.71 -1.84 -19.35
N SER A 55 0.70 -2.38 -18.69
CA SER A 55 0.82 -3.64 -17.98
C SER A 55 1.05 -4.74 -19.02
N HIS A 56 2.31 -5.01 -19.35
CA HIS A 56 2.70 -6.26 -19.99
C HIS A 56 2.30 -7.40 -19.05
N ARG A 57 1.08 -7.90 -19.26
CA ARG A 57 0.56 -9.12 -18.69
C ARG A 57 1.42 -10.24 -19.28
N ALA A 58 2.32 -10.79 -18.47
CA ALA A 58 3.07 -11.99 -18.84
C ALA A 58 2.07 -13.08 -19.27
N PRO A 59 2.38 -13.90 -20.29
CA PRO A 59 1.53 -15.03 -20.67
C PRO A 59 1.29 -15.88 -19.42
N LEU A 60 0.03 -16.00 -19.01
CA LEU A 60 -0.40 -17.06 -18.13
C LEU A 60 -0.21 -18.35 -18.94
N GLU A 61 0.96 -18.98 -18.86
CA GLU A 61 1.08 -20.37 -19.27
C GLU A 61 0.17 -21.20 -18.36
N ASP A 62 -0.92 -21.67 -18.98
CA ASP A 62 -1.74 -22.82 -18.61
C ASP A 62 -2.16 -22.95 -17.15
N ALA A 63 -2.93 -21.98 -16.68
CA ALA A 63 -4.16 -22.35 -16.02
C ALA A 63 -5.28 -21.91 -16.96
N ALA A 64 -5.82 -22.85 -17.73
CA ALA A 64 -7.08 -22.65 -18.41
C ALA A 64 -8.11 -22.22 -17.36
N VAL A 65 -8.27 -20.91 -17.17
CA VAL A 65 -9.46 -20.32 -16.60
C VAL A 65 -10.51 -20.54 -17.68
N VAL A 66 -11.02 -21.76 -17.73
CA VAL A 66 -12.27 -22.06 -18.41
C VAL A 66 -13.24 -21.11 -17.75
N ALA A 67 -13.61 -20.05 -18.47
CA ALA A 67 -14.70 -19.19 -18.07
C ALA A 67 -15.93 -20.09 -18.10
N SER A 68 -16.22 -20.73 -16.97
CA SER A 68 -17.34 -21.64 -16.82
C SER A 68 -18.58 -20.78 -16.97
N VAL A 69 -19.16 -20.80 -18.17
CA VAL A 69 -20.52 -20.34 -18.40
C VAL A 69 -21.36 -20.96 -17.29
N PRO A 70 -22.13 -20.16 -16.51
CA PRO A 70 -22.88 -20.69 -15.39
C PRO A 70 -23.83 -21.78 -15.91
N GLU A 71 -23.51 -23.03 -15.63
CA GLU A 71 -24.38 -24.15 -15.97
C GLU A 71 -25.68 -24.02 -15.15
N PRO A 72 -26.84 -24.26 -15.76
CA PRO A 72 -28.11 -24.24 -15.03
C PRO A 72 -28.10 -25.33 -13.96
N ALA A 73 -28.60 -24.97 -12.76
CA ALA A 73 -28.67 -25.85 -11.62
C ALA A 73 -29.36 -27.18 -11.99
N ARG A 74 -28.68 -28.31 -11.76
CA ARG A 74 -29.20 -29.64 -12.07
C ARG A 74 -29.85 -30.21 -10.82
N ILE A 75 -31.09 -30.66 -10.95
CA ILE A 75 -31.80 -31.36 -9.88
C ILE A 75 -31.55 -32.85 -10.09
N VAL A 76 -30.85 -33.47 -9.15
CA VAL A 76 -30.60 -34.91 -9.13
C VAL A 76 -31.23 -35.44 -7.85
N GLU A 77 -32.14 -36.41 -7.96
CA GLU A 77 -32.75 -37.10 -6.81
C GLU A 77 -33.41 -36.17 -5.77
N GLY A 78 -34.13 -35.14 -6.22
CA GLY A 78 -34.82 -34.20 -5.34
C GLY A 78 -33.91 -33.21 -4.59
N ARG A 79 -32.61 -33.17 -4.93
CA ARG A 79 -31.65 -32.20 -4.40
C ARG A 79 -31.13 -31.29 -5.51
N VAL A 80 -31.15 -29.99 -5.25
CA VAL A 80 -30.64 -28.98 -6.19
C VAL A 80 -29.12 -28.91 -6.02
N VAL A 81 -28.38 -29.39 -7.02
CA VAL A 81 -26.92 -29.27 -7.05
C VAL A 81 -26.56 -28.05 -7.90
N VAL A 82 -26.10 -26.99 -7.24
CA VAL A 82 -25.63 -25.76 -7.89
C VAL A 82 -24.11 -25.83 -7.99
N VAL A 83 -23.56 -25.62 -9.19
CA VAL A 83 -22.11 -25.50 -9.38
C VAL A 83 -21.66 -24.20 -8.72
N PRO A 84 -20.75 -24.23 -7.72
CA PRO A 84 -20.29 -23.03 -7.04
C PRO A 84 -19.53 -22.13 -8.00
N THR A 85 -19.69 -20.82 -7.82
CA THR A 85 -18.99 -19.84 -8.66
C THR A 85 -17.48 -19.87 -8.41
N ALA A 86 -16.69 -19.44 -9.39
CA ALA A 86 -15.22 -19.38 -9.26
C ALA A 86 -14.78 -18.55 -8.03
N GLU A 87 -15.52 -17.47 -7.72
CA GLU A 87 -15.27 -16.65 -6.54
C GLU A 87 -15.55 -17.40 -5.23
N GLN A 88 -16.65 -18.16 -5.16
CA GLN A 88 -16.97 -18.99 -4.00
C GLN A 88 -15.92 -20.09 -3.78
N VAL A 89 -15.45 -20.73 -4.85
CA VAL A 89 -14.38 -21.72 -4.78
C VAL A 89 -13.08 -21.08 -4.32
N ALA A 90 -12.74 -19.89 -4.83
CA ALA A 90 -11.54 -19.16 -4.42
C ALA A 90 -11.58 -18.75 -2.93
N VAL A 91 -12.70 -18.20 -2.47
CA VAL A 91 -12.90 -17.83 -1.06
C VAL A 91 -12.82 -19.06 -0.16
N ALA A 92 -13.47 -20.16 -0.55
CA ALA A 92 -13.40 -21.42 0.17
C ALA A 92 -11.98 -22.00 0.19
N ALA A 93 -11.27 -21.98 -0.94
CA ALA A 93 -9.89 -22.46 -1.02
C ALA A 93 -8.96 -21.64 -0.12
N LEU A 94 -9.15 -20.33 -0.06
CA LEU A 94 -8.43 -19.43 0.82
C LEU A 94 -8.75 -19.62 2.30
N THR A 95 -9.73 -20.44 2.71
CA THR A 95 -9.88 -20.81 4.14
C THR A 95 -8.79 -21.78 4.59
N ARG A 96 -8.19 -22.52 3.65
CA ARG A 96 -7.15 -23.52 3.96
C ARG A 96 -5.80 -22.83 4.19
N PRO A 97 -5.12 -23.08 5.32
CA PRO A 97 -3.86 -22.42 5.63
C PRO A 97 -2.75 -22.75 4.63
N SER A 98 -2.71 -23.99 4.11
CA SER A 98 -1.74 -24.42 3.08
C SER A 98 -1.87 -23.64 1.77
N VAL A 99 -3.11 -23.40 1.32
CA VAL A 99 -3.39 -22.62 0.11
C VAL A 99 -2.95 -21.17 0.31
N ARG A 100 -3.26 -20.56 1.45
CA ARG A 100 -2.78 -19.20 1.77
C ARG A 100 -1.26 -19.09 1.72
N LEU A 101 -0.55 -20.06 2.31
CA LEU A 101 0.90 -20.07 2.31
C LEU A 101 1.47 -20.25 0.89
N ALA A 102 0.88 -21.12 0.08
CA ALA A 102 1.30 -21.32 -1.30
C ALA A 102 1.08 -20.05 -2.15
N THR A 103 -0.08 -19.39 -2.01
CA THR A 103 -0.37 -18.13 -2.71
C THR A 103 0.61 -17.02 -2.30
N LEU A 104 0.88 -16.89 -1.00
CA LEU A 104 1.86 -15.93 -0.49
C LEU A 104 3.28 -16.24 -0.99
N GLY A 105 3.70 -17.50 -0.93
CA GLY A 105 5.01 -17.96 -1.40
C GLY A 105 5.21 -17.68 -2.89
N ARG A 106 4.18 -17.92 -3.70
CA ARG A 106 4.22 -17.63 -5.14
C ARG A 106 4.22 -16.14 -5.44
N GLY A 107 3.46 -15.34 -4.68
CA GLY A 107 3.52 -13.88 -4.75
C GLY A 107 4.90 -13.32 -4.37
N LEU A 108 5.52 -13.87 -3.31
CA LEU A 108 6.89 -13.55 -2.91
C LEU A 108 7.91 -13.92 -3.98
N ALA A 109 7.83 -15.13 -4.53
CA ALA A 109 8.71 -15.57 -5.61
C ALA A 109 8.58 -14.65 -6.85
N HIS A 110 7.36 -14.21 -7.17
CA HIS A 110 7.12 -13.28 -8.27
C HIS A 110 7.62 -11.84 -7.96
N ALA A 111 7.50 -11.40 -6.71
CA ALA A 111 8.02 -10.10 -6.29
C ALA A 111 9.57 -10.07 -6.20
N LEU A 112 10.18 -11.21 -5.92
CA LEU A 112 11.63 -11.39 -5.87
C LEU A 112 12.27 -11.63 -7.24
N ARG A 113 11.47 -11.74 -8.31
CA ARG A 113 12.00 -11.74 -9.67
C ARG A 113 12.84 -10.49 -9.93
N PRO A 114 13.97 -10.63 -10.65
CA PRO A 114 14.89 -9.51 -10.89
C PRO A 114 14.20 -8.33 -11.58
N GLU A 115 13.25 -8.59 -12.48
CA GLU A 115 12.50 -7.54 -13.18
C GLU A 115 11.58 -6.75 -12.23
N SER A 116 10.91 -7.44 -11.31
CA SER A 116 10.06 -6.83 -10.27
C SER A 116 10.90 -5.98 -9.31
N ARG A 117 12.08 -6.49 -8.93
CA ARG A 117 13.01 -5.81 -8.03
C ARG A 117 13.48 -4.47 -8.63
N ASP A 118 13.87 -4.46 -9.89
CA ASP A 118 14.34 -3.23 -10.54
C ASP A 118 13.25 -2.17 -10.63
N ARG A 119 12.01 -2.58 -10.92
CA ARG A 119 10.86 -1.68 -10.95
C ARG A 119 10.54 -1.08 -9.58
N ILE A 120 10.57 -1.90 -8.52
CA ILE A 120 10.37 -1.44 -7.14
C ILE A 120 11.50 -0.49 -6.73
N VAL A 121 12.76 -0.81 -7.06
CA VAL A 121 13.91 0.05 -6.77
C VAL A 121 13.81 1.38 -7.54
N ALA A 122 13.35 1.36 -8.79
CA ALA A 122 13.13 2.57 -9.57
C ALA A 122 12.04 3.46 -8.95
N LEU A 123 10.92 2.88 -8.51
CA LEU A 123 9.86 3.58 -7.78
C LEU A 123 10.39 4.19 -6.47
N MET A 124 11.13 3.41 -5.67
CA MET A 124 11.70 3.87 -4.41
C MET A 124 12.73 4.99 -4.62
N ARG A 125 13.57 4.92 -5.66
CA ARG A 125 14.51 5.99 -6.01
C ARG A 125 13.78 7.27 -6.42
N ARG A 126 12.68 7.16 -7.16
CA ARG A 126 11.84 8.31 -7.53
C ARG A 126 11.25 8.98 -6.29
N GLU A 127 10.65 8.18 -5.41
CA GLU A 127 10.04 8.64 -4.14
C GLU A 127 11.09 9.31 -3.23
N TYR A 128 12.27 8.69 -3.09
CA TYR A 128 13.36 9.27 -2.31
C TYR A 128 13.81 10.63 -2.85
N ARG A 129 13.97 10.75 -4.19
CA ARG A 129 14.32 12.02 -4.83
C ARG A 129 13.23 13.07 -4.65
N GLN A 130 11.97 12.66 -4.68
CA GLN A 130 10.83 13.55 -4.46
C GLN A 130 10.83 14.11 -3.02
N ARG A 131 10.92 13.25 -2.01
CA ARG A 131 11.02 13.67 -0.60
C ARG A 131 12.25 14.54 -0.34
N ARG A 132 13.38 14.23 -0.98
CA ARG A 132 14.59 15.07 -0.88
C ARG A 132 14.35 16.47 -1.43
N ARG A 133 13.66 16.60 -2.56
CA ARG A 133 13.29 17.90 -3.15
C ARG A 133 12.31 18.67 -2.27
N GLU A 134 11.34 18.00 -1.67
CA GLU A 134 10.38 18.61 -0.74
C GLU A 134 11.08 19.20 0.48
N ARG A 135 12.01 18.45 1.10
CA ARG A 135 12.81 18.95 2.23
C ARG A 135 13.66 20.16 1.85
N LEU A 136 14.27 20.15 0.66
CA LEU A 136 15.05 21.30 0.17
C LEU A 136 14.16 22.52 -0.09
N ARG A 137 12.95 22.32 -0.63
CA ARG A 137 11.97 23.40 -0.84
C ARG A 137 11.49 23.95 0.50
N ALA A 138 11.14 23.10 1.45
CA ALA A 138 10.74 23.49 2.80
C ALA A 138 11.86 24.27 3.51
N GLY A 139 13.11 23.83 3.40
CA GLY A 139 14.26 24.56 3.95
C GLY A 139 14.46 25.94 3.31
N ARG A 140 14.30 26.05 1.99
CA ARG A 140 14.36 27.35 1.29
C ARG A 140 13.20 28.27 1.67
N GLN A 141 12.00 27.72 1.83
CA GLN A 141 10.83 28.49 2.30
C GLN A 141 11.03 28.96 3.75
N ALA A 142 11.54 28.10 4.63
CA ALA A 142 11.85 28.46 6.01
C ALA A 142 12.94 29.55 6.10
N ALA A 143 13.99 29.47 5.27
CA ALA A 143 15.02 30.51 5.19
C ALA A 143 14.43 31.84 4.72
N ARG A 144 13.60 31.82 3.66
CA ARG A 144 12.90 33.03 3.18
C ARG A 144 11.94 33.59 4.21
N ALA A 145 11.23 32.75 4.96
CA ALA A 145 10.34 33.18 6.03
C ALA A 145 11.12 33.85 7.18
N LYS A 146 12.32 33.36 7.52
CA LYS A 146 13.20 33.99 8.51
C LYS A 146 13.77 35.34 8.06
N HIS A 147 13.99 35.52 6.75
CA HIS A 147 14.47 36.79 6.18
C HIS A 147 13.35 37.75 5.80
N ARG A 148 12.09 37.30 5.79
CA ARG A 148 10.94 38.18 5.68
C ARG A 148 10.78 38.87 7.04
N ALA A 149 11.19 40.14 7.10
CA ALA A 149 10.98 40.97 8.28
C ALA A 149 9.51 40.84 8.73
N PRO A 150 9.21 40.78 10.04
CA PRO A 150 7.84 40.79 10.52
C PRO A 150 7.18 42.03 9.92
N THR A 151 6.25 41.83 8.99
CA THR A 151 5.34 42.91 8.61
C THR A 151 4.56 43.20 9.87
N ASP A 152 4.88 44.34 10.48
CA ASP A 152 4.20 44.83 11.66
C ASP A 152 2.70 44.83 11.36
N PRO A 153 1.87 44.03 12.08
CA PRO A 153 0.43 43.95 11.82
C PRO A 153 -0.26 45.33 11.96
N ASN A 154 0.42 46.30 12.57
CA ASN A 154 -0.03 47.69 12.67
C ASN A 154 0.18 48.53 11.39
N GLN A 155 0.78 48.02 10.31
CA GLN A 155 0.93 48.81 9.07
C GLN A 155 -0.26 48.66 8.11
N HIS A 156 -1.18 47.73 8.33
CA HIS A 156 -2.32 47.55 7.43
C HIS A 156 -3.41 48.62 7.62
N TRP A 157 -3.49 49.28 8.78
CA TRP A 157 -4.56 50.25 9.08
C TRP A 157 -4.25 51.69 8.63
N LEU A 158 -2.98 52.01 8.31
CA LEU A 158 -2.53 53.35 7.92
C LEU A 158 -2.65 53.66 6.41
N GLY A 159 -3.10 52.71 5.59
CA GLY A 159 -3.18 52.85 4.13
C GLY A 159 -4.54 53.28 3.56
N GLU A 160 -5.59 53.34 4.38
CA GLU A 160 -6.96 53.66 3.95
C GLU A 160 -7.51 54.89 4.69
N LEU A 161 -6.89 56.06 4.54
CA LEU A 161 -7.61 57.32 4.73
C LEU A 161 -7.96 57.91 3.36
N PRO A 162 -9.26 58.00 2.99
CA PRO A 162 -9.66 58.72 1.79
C PRO A 162 -9.32 60.21 1.95
N PRO A 163 -8.93 60.91 0.87
CA PRO A 163 -8.69 62.35 0.94
C PRO A 163 -10.01 63.06 1.31
N GLY A 164 -10.08 63.56 2.54
CA GLY A 164 -11.18 64.39 3.01
C GLY A 164 -11.27 65.66 2.16
N ARG A 165 -12.46 65.88 1.59
CA ARG A 165 -12.84 67.13 0.91
C ARG A 165 -12.60 68.31 1.85
N GLY A 166 -11.70 69.21 1.44
CA GLY A 166 -11.60 70.54 2.00
C GLY A 166 -12.85 71.35 1.67
N ALA A 167 -13.56 71.72 2.74
CA ALA A 167 -14.45 72.84 2.95
C ALA A 167 -14.72 73.78 1.76
N GLU A 168 -16.01 73.86 1.41
CA GLU A 168 -16.63 75.06 0.84
C GLU A 168 -16.61 76.19 1.87
N SER A 169 -16.22 77.39 1.45
CA SER A 169 -16.49 78.68 2.09
C SER A 169 -16.51 79.75 1.01
#